data_AF-A0A353PRX1-F1
#
_entry.id   AF-A0A353PRX1-F1
#
_cell.length_a   1.000
_cell.length_b   1.000
_cell.length_c   1.000
_cell.angle_alpha   90.00
_cell.angle_beta   90.00
_cell.angle_gamma   90.00
#
_symmetry.space_group_name_H-M   'P 1'
#
loop_
_entity.id
_entity.type
_entity.pdbx_description
1 polymer ?
#
loop_
_entity_poly.entity_id
_entity_poly.type
_entity_poly.pdbx_seq_one_letter_code
_entity_poly.pdbx_strand_id
1 'polypeptide(L)'
;GEMEVWALEAYGAANTLQELLTIKSDDMTGRSKIYESIVKGEPSTAAGVPEAFNVLVQELRGLALDFTIYDAKGKQIPLTERDDELITKAGSNF
;
A
#
# COMPACT_ATOMS: atom_id res chain seq x y z
N GLY A 1 -0.01 -12.30 13.81
CA GLY A 1 -1.22 -11.68 14.38
C GLY A 1 -0.83 -10.40 15.09
N GLU A 2 -1.78 -9.76 15.78
CA GLU A 2 -1.57 -8.46 16.42
C GLU A 2 -0.49 -8.51 17.52
N MET A 3 -0.47 -9.60 18.32
CA MET A 3 0.54 -9.79 19.36
C MET A 3 1.96 -9.95 18.78
N GLU A 4 2.11 -10.59 17.62
CA GLU A 4 3.41 -10.74 16.96
C GLU A 4 3.89 -9.43 16.31
N VAL A 5 2.96 -8.58 15.86
CA VAL A 5 3.28 -7.22 15.39
C VAL A 5 3.86 -6.41 16.54
N TRP A 6 3.23 -6.42 17.72
CA TRP A 6 3.76 -5.72 18.90
C TRP A 6 5.16 -6.20 19.29
N ALA A 7 5.41 -7.51 19.19
CA ALA A 7 6.73 -8.05 19.46
C ALA A 7 7.78 -7.46 18.50
N LEU A 8 7.50 -7.44 17.19
CA LEU A 8 8.42 -6.89 16.18
C LEU A 8 8.63 -5.38 16.33
N GLU A 9 7.59 -4.65 16.69
CA GLU A 9 7.66 -3.22 16.99
C GLU A 9 8.54 -2.94 18.21
N ALA A 10 8.38 -3.71 19.29
CA ALA A 10 9.21 -3.59 20.49
C ALA A 10 10.69 -3.90 20.23
N TYR A 11 10.98 -4.83 19.32
CA TYR A 11 12.35 -5.11 18.86
C TYR A 11 12.91 -4.03 17.92
N GLY A 12 12.09 -3.10 17.42
CA GLY A 12 12.50 -2.10 16.43
C GLY A 12 12.76 -2.69 15.04
N ALA A 13 12.20 -3.87 14.74
CA ALA A 13 12.43 -4.60 13.50
C ALA A 13 11.53 -4.08 12.35
N ALA A 14 11.65 -2.79 12.02
CA ALA A 14 10.77 -2.11 11.07
C ALA A 14 10.74 -2.78 9.68
N ASN A 15 11.92 -3.16 9.14
CA ASN A 15 12.00 -3.79 7.82
C ASN A 15 11.33 -5.17 7.82
N THR A 16 11.55 -5.96 8.87
CA THR A 16 10.94 -7.30 9.00
C THR A 16 9.43 -7.20 9.12
N LEU A 17 8.93 -6.24 9.90
CA LEU A 17 7.51 -5.99 10.04
C LEU A 17 6.89 -5.55 8.71
N GLN A 18 7.51 -4.60 8.02
CA GLN A 18 7.05 -4.15 6.70
C GLN A 18 7.02 -5.31 5.70
N GLU A 19 8.09 -6.11 5.64
CA GLU A 19 8.20 -7.27 4.74
C GLU A 19 7.06 -8.27 4.98
N LEU A 20 6.76 -8.55 6.26
CA LEU A 20 5.68 -9.46 6.66
C LEU A 20 4.30 -8.95 6.28
N LEU A 21 4.03 -7.65 6.47
CA LEU A 21 2.71 -7.05 6.20
C LEU A 21 2.47 -6.72 4.73
N THR A 22 3.52 -6.63 3.91
CA THR A 22 3.43 -6.23 2.50
C THR A 22 3.72 -7.42 1.57
N ILE A 23 4.97 -7.58 1.16
CA ILE A 23 5.40 -8.51 0.10
C ILE A 23 5.19 -9.99 0.46
N LYS A 24 5.09 -10.34 1.75
CA LYS A 24 4.76 -11.71 2.21
C LYS A 24 3.28 -11.96 2.50
N SER A 25 2.45 -10.91 2.55
CA SER A 25 1.01 -11.03 2.80
C SER A 25 0.25 -10.68 1.52
N ASP A 26 0.01 -9.39 1.28
CA ASP A 26 -1.06 -8.90 0.40
C ASP A 26 -0.62 -7.87 -0.64
N ASP A 27 0.69 -7.69 -0.85
CA ASP A 27 1.20 -6.92 -2.01
C ASP A 27 1.38 -7.84 -3.23
N MET A 28 0.41 -7.80 -4.14
CA MET A 28 0.38 -8.64 -5.36
C MET A 28 1.56 -8.35 -6.30
N THR A 29 1.91 -7.09 -6.47
CA THR A 29 3.00 -6.68 -7.38
C THR A 29 4.36 -6.96 -6.75
N GLY A 30 4.50 -6.67 -5.46
CA GLY A 30 5.72 -6.92 -4.68
C GLY A 30 6.05 -8.41 -4.57
N ARG A 31 5.06 -9.28 -4.39
CA ARG A 31 5.27 -10.73 -4.25
C ARG A 31 5.83 -11.40 -5.52
N SER A 32 5.45 -10.93 -6.70
CA SER A 32 6.00 -11.44 -7.97
C SER A 32 7.43 -10.95 -8.18
N LYS A 33 7.69 -9.67 -7.91
CA LYS A 33 9.02 -9.05 -8.04
C LYS A 33 10.03 -9.65 -7.07
N ILE A 34 9.64 -9.92 -5.82
CA ILE A 34 10.55 -10.53 -4.84
C ILE A 34 10.90 -11.96 -5.26
N TYR A 35 9.95 -12.72 -5.83
CA TYR A 35 10.23 -14.07 -6.35
C TYR A 35 11.27 -14.03 -7.47
N GLU A 36 11.09 -13.14 -8.45
CA GLU A 36 12.06 -12.93 -9.54
C GLU A 36 13.44 -12.52 -9.00
N SER A 37 13.45 -11.63 -8.00
CA SER A 37 14.68 -11.12 -7.39
C SER A 37 15.45 -12.21 -6.64
N ILE A 38 14.74 -13.08 -5.92
CA ILE A 38 15.32 -14.27 -5.25
C ILE A 38 15.93 -15.21 -6.29
N VAL A 39 15.24 -15.46 -7.41
CA VAL A 39 15.73 -16.34 -8.48
C VAL A 39 16.97 -15.76 -9.17
N LYS A 40 17.01 -14.43 -9.37
CA LYS A 40 18.16 -13.73 -9.99
C LYS A 40 19.32 -13.47 -9.03
N GLY A 41 19.10 -13.60 -7.72
CA GLY A 41 20.09 -13.23 -6.69
C GLY A 41 20.28 -11.73 -6.55
N GLU A 42 19.31 -10.92 -6.97
CA GLU A 42 19.34 -9.46 -6.86
C GLU A 42 18.58 -9.02 -5.59
N PRO A 43 19.12 -8.11 -4.78
CA PRO A 43 18.40 -7.57 -3.63
C PRO A 43 17.37 -6.53 -4.11
N SER A 44 16.08 -6.88 -4.06
CA SER A 44 14.97 -5.94 -4.28
C SER A 44 13.97 -6.04 -3.14
N THR A 45 13.65 -4.91 -2.51
CA THR A 45 12.77 -4.84 -1.33
C THR A 45 11.79 -3.67 -1.39
N ALA A 46 11.37 -3.28 -2.59
CA ALA A 46 10.38 -2.23 -2.75
C ALA A 46 8.98 -2.77 -2.37
N ALA A 47 8.58 -2.52 -1.12
CA ALA A 47 7.23 -2.79 -0.63
C ALA A 47 6.24 -1.74 -1.14
N GLY A 48 5.13 -2.20 -1.71
CA GLY A 48 4.02 -1.35 -2.15
C GLY A 48 2.96 -1.14 -1.06
N VAL A 49 1.83 -0.58 -1.48
CA VAL A 49 0.62 -0.45 -0.65
C VAL A 49 -0.09 -1.81 -0.58
N PRO A 50 -0.41 -2.33 0.62
CA PRO A 50 -1.16 -3.58 0.75
C PRO A 50 -2.59 -3.48 0.19
N GLU A 51 -3.08 -4.55 -0.44
CA GLU A 51 -4.46 -4.57 -0.94
C GLU A 51 -5.51 -4.49 0.18
N ALA A 52 -5.19 -4.97 1.39
CA ALA A 52 -6.06 -4.81 2.56
C ALA A 52 -6.40 -3.34 2.86
N PHE A 53 -5.46 -2.41 2.58
CA PHE A 53 -5.72 -0.98 2.73
C PHE A 53 -6.68 -0.46 1.66
N ASN A 54 -6.56 -0.93 0.42
CA ASN A 54 -7.49 -0.59 -0.66
C ASN A 54 -8.91 -1.09 -0.34
N VAL A 55 -9.04 -2.30 0.22
CA VAL A 55 -10.32 -2.85 0.67
C VAL A 55 -10.92 -1.99 1.78
N LEU A 56 -10.14 -1.61 2.79
CA LEU A 56 -10.58 -0.71 3.87
C LEU A 56 -11.17 0.60 3.30
N VAL A 57 -10.52 1.20 2.31
CA VAL A 57 -11.02 2.44 1.68
C VAL A 57 -12.37 2.20 0.99
N GLN A 58 -12.55 1.07 0.31
CA GLN A 58 -13.83 0.73 -0.31
C GLN A 58 -14.93 0.44 0.72
N GLU A 59 -14.60 -0.18 1.85
CA GLU A 59 -15.54 -0.42 2.96
C GLU A 59 -16.02 0.91 3.57
N LEU A 60 -15.11 1.87 3.80
CA LEU A 60 -15.46 3.22 4.27
C LEU A 60 -16.34 3.96 3.26
N ARG A 61 -16.04 3.86 1.95
CA ARG A 61 -16.87 4.44 0.88
C ARG A 61 -18.26 3.79 0.83
N GLY A 62 -18.36 2.49 1.14
CA GLY A 62 -19.64 1.79 1.30
C GLY A 62 -20.51 2.36 2.41
N LEU A 63 -19.90 2.95 3.44
CA LEU A 63 -20.58 3.68 4.52
C LEU A 63 -20.87 5.15 4.19
N ALA A 64 -20.69 5.56 2.92
CA ALA A 64 -20.80 6.94 2.46
C ALA A 64 -19.81 7.91 3.15
N LEU A 65 -18.67 7.40 3.63
CA LEU A 65 -17.56 8.22 4.12
C LEU A 65 -16.63 8.57 2.95
N ASP A 66 -16.32 9.85 2.81
CA ASP A 66 -15.33 10.31 1.84
C ASP A 66 -13.93 10.18 2.44
N PHE A 67 -13.05 9.45 1.76
CA PHE A 67 -11.68 9.19 2.19
C PHE A 67 -10.72 9.49 1.05
N THR A 68 -9.84 10.46 1.29
CA THR A 68 -8.86 10.97 0.33
C THR A 68 -7.49 11.08 1.00
N ILE A 69 -6.44 10.71 0.28
CA ILE A 69 -5.06 10.81 0.74
C ILE A 69 -4.37 11.95 0.01
N TYR A 70 -3.63 12.77 0.75
CA TYR A 70 -2.83 13.86 0.21
C TYR A 70 -1.36 13.63 0.50
N ASP A 71 -0.51 13.98 -0.48
CA ASP A 71 0.93 14.12 -0.29
C ASP A 71 1.23 15.36 0.57
N ALA A 72 2.47 15.48 1.06
CA ALA A 72 2.95 16.64 1.82
C ALA A 72 2.76 17.99 1.09
N LYS A 73 2.62 17.96 -0.23
CA LYS A 73 2.36 19.13 -1.09
C LYS A 73 0.87 19.43 -1.30
N GLY A 74 -0.04 18.71 -0.64
CA GLY A 74 -1.49 18.85 -0.79
C GLY A 74 -2.05 18.25 -2.10
N LYS A 75 -1.25 17.48 -2.84
CA LYS A 75 -1.70 16.77 -4.04
C LYS A 75 -2.39 15.48 -3.63
N GLN A 76 -3.59 15.23 -4.13
CA GLN A 76 -4.30 13.98 -3.89
C GLN A 76 -3.54 12.80 -4.55
N ILE A 77 -3.34 11.73 -3.77
CA ILE A 77 -2.71 10.50 -4.23
C ILE A 77 -3.84 9.53 -4.66
N PRO A 78 -3.80 9.03 -5.90
CA PRO A 78 -4.74 8.01 -6.35
C PRO A 78 -4.43 6.67 -5.67
N LEU A 79 -5.46 6.03 -5.12
CA LEU A 79 -5.36 4.67 -4.55
C LEU A 79 -5.96 3.62 -5.48
N THR A 80 -6.88 4.02 -6.35
CA THR A 80 -7.58 3.15 -7.27
C THR A 80 -7.66 3.80 -8.65
N GLU A 81 -7.84 2.99 -9.69
CA GLU A 81 -8.01 3.48 -11.09
C GLU A 81 -9.15 4.50 -11.20
N ARG A 82 -10.20 4.34 -10.39
CA ARG A 82 -11.30 5.30 -10.30
C ARG A 82 -10.84 6.65 -9.74
N ASP A 83 -9.96 6.64 -8.74
CA ASP A 83 -9.42 7.86 -8.15
C ASP A 83 -8.45 8.54 -9.12
N ASP A 84 -7.66 7.77 -9.86
CA ASP A 84 -6.82 8.26 -10.97
C ASP A 84 -7.65 9.01 -12.02
N GLU A 85 -8.77 8.43 -12.45
CA GLU A 85 -9.69 9.06 -13.39
C GLU A 85 -10.32 10.35 -12.83
N LEU A 86 -10.75 10.33 -11.56
CA LEU A 86 -11.36 11.49 -10.90
C LEU A 86 -10.36 12.64 -10.74
N ILE A 87 -9.13 12.34 -10.35
CA ILE A 87 -8.05 13.33 -10.20
C ILE A 87 -7.67 13.92 -11.57
N THR A 88 -7.56 13.08 -12.60
CA THR A 88 -7.21 13.53 -13.96
C THR A 88 -8.31 14.39 -14.57
N LYS A 89 -9.59 14.03 -14.40
CA LYS A 89 -10.74 14.83 -14.84
C LYS A 89 -10.85 16.17 -14.11
N ALA A 90 -10.52 16.22 -12.82
CA ALA A 90 -10.49 17.47 -12.07
C ALA A 90 -9.38 18.42 -12.56
N GLY A 91 -8.23 17.87 -12.97
CA GLY A 91 -7.11 18.64 -13.52
C GLY A 91 -7.31 19.15 -14.95
N SER A 92 -8.17 18.51 -15.76
CA SER A 92 -8.43 18.92 -17.16
C SER A 92 -9.46 20.04 -17.32
N ASN A 93 -10.17 20.41 -16.25
CA ASN A 93 -11.21 21.45 -16.27
C ASN A 93 -10.69 22.86 -15.87
N PHE A 94 -9.36 23.06 -15.89
CA PHE A 94 -8.71 24.36 -15.74
C PHE A 94 -7.75 24.64 -16.91
#